data_AF-A0A2G8K7Q1-F1
#
_entry.id   AF-A0A2G8K7Q1-F1
#
_cell.length_a   1.000
_cell.length_b   1.000
_cell.length_c   1.000
_cell.angle_alpha   90.00
_cell.angle_beta   90.00
_cell.angle_gamma   90.00
#
_symmetry.space_group_name_H-M   'P 1'
#
loop_
_entity.id
_entity.type
_entity.pdbx_description
1 polymer ?
#
loop_
_entity_poly.entity_id
_entity_poly.type
_entity_poly.pdbx_seq_one_letter_code
_entity_poly.pdbx_strand_id
1 'polypeptide(L)'
;MDISVYQEANRRDWILCKDYIDNVMLPLLGDMFVTSPKLVKLTPEFVRAVNRDCLDIRPKKRLNAHADSDILVAMVMPDACLLSHPVTGNENPTFCVEIKCKQSFLPPYSLEKSKPNEPVCRFCMLQQLKVKRGSLNHRSKFCPLDIFSGDPGRMRHTLLNLLQTPQNNLKIFKNGSLFFSCHEGNPSTLFDLQSLVQQLQSLDDTENSSPDLKTVEECLQSNAVSVMTEVLTKALLHVDSITDDRTHSTDICAASSYHQNSGYVLPVVLIAWSSVCFLSLGERLQVDGPYPPKYLAMESQSCNKTEDQPVKVPPDVLEGFQKVRNFLVAGTSKDLSIMVTFQKLPSNISSQSKYITVGSLGNQFQHAIKIVDLDPKPSTRIPKYVKLEDEIWQNYRFGER
;
A
#
# COMPACT_ATOMS: atom_id res chain seq x y z
N MET A 1 6.46 -34.73 9.22
CA MET A 1 5.65 -34.68 7.99
C MET A 1 6.65 -34.66 6.85
N ASP A 2 6.59 -35.66 5.97
CA ASP A 2 7.67 -36.02 5.05
C ASP A 2 7.85 -34.95 3.94
N ILE A 3 9.04 -34.32 3.90
CA ILE A 3 9.38 -33.20 2.99
C ILE A 3 9.65 -33.72 1.55
N SER A 4 9.65 -35.03 1.35
CA SER A 4 9.91 -35.68 0.05
C SER A 4 8.74 -35.64 -0.94
N VAL A 5 7.55 -35.14 -0.58
CA VAL A 5 6.36 -35.11 -1.45
C VAL A 5 6.22 -33.83 -2.29
N TYR A 6 7.12 -32.84 -2.14
CA TYR A 6 6.91 -31.50 -2.71
C TYR A 6 7.36 -31.31 -4.16
N GLN A 7 7.59 -32.34 -4.99
CA GLN A 7 8.16 -32.21 -6.35
C GLN A 7 7.20 -31.74 -7.48
N GLU A 8 6.19 -30.91 -7.21
CA GLU A 8 5.44 -30.22 -8.28
C GLU A 8 5.55 -28.71 -8.13
N ALA A 9 6.32 -28.08 -9.01
CA ALA A 9 6.58 -26.63 -9.01
C ALA A 9 5.29 -25.78 -9.03
N ASN A 10 4.16 -26.31 -9.53
CA ASN A 10 2.91 -25.58 -9.71
C ASN A 10 2.03 -25.50 -8.44
N ARG A 11 2.30 -26.31 -7.40
CA ARG A 11 1.61 -26.22 -6.09
C ARG A 11 2.30 -25.28 -5.10
N ARG A 12 3.56 -24.92 -5.36
CA ARG A 12 4.43 -24.28 -4.36
C ARG A 12 4.13 -22.79 -4.15
N ASP A 13 3.68 -22.07 -5.18
CA ASP A 13 3.63 -20.60 -5.13
C ASP A 13 2.56 -20.06 -4.17
N TRP A 14 1.34 -20.58 -4.18
CA TRP A 14 0.27 -20.12 -3.28
C TRP A 14 0.49 -20.55 -1.83
N ILE A 15 1.06 -21.74 -1.60
CA ILE A 15 1.43 -22.21 -0.26
C ILE A 15 2.54 -21.32 0.29
N LEU A 16 3.60 -21.09 -0.49
CA LEU A 16 4.69 -20.20 -0.11
C LEU A 16 4.21 -18.77 0.14
N CYS A 17 3.28 -18.27 -0.67
CA CYS A 17 2.71 -16.94 -0.48
C CYS A 17 1.92 -16.85 0.82
N LYS A 18 1.06 -17.84 1.11
CA LYS A 18 0.35 -17.92 2.39
C LYS A 18 1.34 -17.99 3.57
N ASP A 19 2.33 -18.86 3.50
CA ASP A 19 3.31 -19.02 4.57
C ASP A 19 4.12 -17.73 4.79
N TYR A 20 4.46 -17.02 3.72
CA TYR A 20 5.07 -15.69 3.80
C TYR A 20 4.15 -14.67 4.47
N ILE A 21 2.86 -14.63 4.11
CA ILE A 21 1.90 -13.73 4.76
C ILE A 21 1.77 -14.06 6.24
N ASP A 22 1.59 -15.33 6.60
CA ASP A 22 1.34 -15.76 7.98
C ASP A 22 2.56 -15.60 8.89
N ASN A 23 3.75 -15.88 8.37
CA ASN A 23 4.96 -15.96 9.20
C ASN A 23 5.85 -14.71 9.10
N VAL A 24 5.65 -13.86 8.08
CA VAL A 24 6.44 -12.64 7.88
C VAL A 24 5.54 -11.42 7.96
N MET A 25 4.55 -11.28 7.07
CA MET A 25 3.81 -10.02 6.96
C MET A 25 2.82 -9.80 8.11
N LEU A 26 2.14 -10.84 8.59
CA LEU A 26 1.19 -10.75 9.70
C LEU A 26 1.89 -10.39 11.03
N PRO A 27 3.00 -11.02 11.44
CA PRO A 27 3.75 -10.59 12.62
C PRO A 27 4.35 -9.19 12.49
N LEU A 28 4.76 -8.79 11.29
CA LEU A 28 5.31 -7.45 11.04
C LEU A 28 4.24 -6.37 11.10
N LEU A 29 3.10 -6.58 10.44
CA LEU A 29 2.09 -5.53 10.25
C LEU A 29 0.98 -5.58 11.30
N GLY A 30 0.71 -6.74 11.89
CA GLY A 30 -0.36 -6.96 12.86
C GLY A 30 -1.64 -7.56 12.24
N ASP A 31 -2.31 -8.39 13.03
CA ASP A 31 -3.55 -9.11 12.69
C ASP A 31 -4.77 -8.19 12.49
N MET A 32 -4.71 -6.96 13.00
CA MET A 32 -5.73 -5.94 12.72
C MET A 32 -5.79 -5.60 11.23
N PHE A 33 -4.63 -5.50 10.58
CA PHE A 33 -4.51 -5.03 9.20
C PHE A 33 -4.35 -6.16 8.19
N VAL A 34 -3.71 -7.26 8.59
CA VAL A 34 -3.44 -8.41 7.73
C VAL A 34 -4.34 -9.57 8.10
N THR A 35 -4.88 -10.27 7.11
CA THR A 35 -5.68 -11.47 7.33
C THR A 35 -5.02 -12.67 6.68
N SER A 36 -4.84 -13.73 7.47
CA SER A 36 -4.31 -15.00 6.97
C SER A 36 -5.24 -15.58 5.88
N PRO A 37 -4.74 -15.83 4.66
CA PRO A 37 -5.54 -16.40 3.58
C PRO A 37 -5.84 -17.88 3.83
N LYS A 38 -7.02 -18.33 3.39
CA LYS A 38 -7.37 -19.76 3.40
C LYS A 38 -7.03 -20.40 2.05
N LEU A 39 -6.39 -21.56 2.06
CA LEU A 39 -6.15 -22.30 0.81
C LEU A 39 -7.37 -23.14 0.45
N VAL A 40 -7.76 -23.08 -0.82
CA VAL A 40 -8.81 -23.92 -1.39
C VAL A 40 -8.28 -24.67 -2.59
N LYS A 41 -8.79 -25.89 -2.80
CA LYS A 41 -8.53 -26.68 -4.00
C LYS A 41 -9.49 -26.26 -5.10
N LEU A 42 -8.98 -26.17 -6.31
CA LEU A 42 -9.73 -25.85 -7.51
C LEU A 42 -9.79 -27.05 -8.45
N THR A 43 -10.69 -26.98 -9.43
CA THR A 43 -10.70 -27.89 -10.57
C THR A 43 -10.16 -27.18 -11.81
N PRO A 44 -9.53 -27.89 -12.76
CA PRO A 44 -9.12 -27.30 -14.04
C PRO A 44 -10.28 -26.63 -14.77
N GLU A 45 -11.49 -27.22 -14.70
CA GLU A 45 -12.71 -26.69 -15.30
C GLU A 45 -13.08 -25.33 -14.70
N PHE A 46 -12.96 -25.19 -13.38
CA PHE A 46 -13.20 -23.92 -12.69
C PHE A 46 -12.21 -22.85 -13.15
N VAL A 47 -10.91 -23.16 -13.21
CA VAL A 47 -9.88 -22.18 -13.65
C VAL A 47 -10.12 -21.74 -15.09
N ARG A 48 -10.47 -22.68 -15.99
CA ARG A 48 -10.83 -22.37 -17.38
C ARG A 48 -12.07 -21.48 -17.47
N ALA A 49 -13.09 -21.74 -16.64
CA ALA A 49 -14.27 -20.90 -16.57
C ALA A 49 -13.93 -19.47 -16.12
N VAL A 50 -13.14 -19.30 -15.06
CA VAL A 50 -12.68 -17.98 -14.59
C VAL A 50 -11.90 -17.23 -15.68
N ASN A 51 -10.99 -17.90 -16.38
CA ASN A 51 -10.23 -17.26 -17.46
C ASN A 51 -11.13 -16.75 -18.60
N ARG A 52 -12.16 -17.53 -18.97
CA ARG A 52 -13.15 -17.13 -19.97
C ARG A 52 -13.98 -15.96 -19.47
N ASP A 53 -14.55 -16.07 -18.28
CA ASP A 53 -15.48 -15.07 -17.74
C ASP A 53 -14.78 -13.74 -17.41
N CYS A 54 -13.47 -13.77 -17.14
CA CYS A 54 -12.67 -12.57 -16.94
C CYS A 54 -12.10 -11.96 -18.23
N LEU A 55 -12.24 -12.59 -19.39
CA LEU A 55 -11.55 -12.16 -20.62
C LEU A 55 -11.94 -10.73 -21.03
N ASP A 56 -13.25 -10.45 -21.02
CA ASP A 56 -13.80 -9.18 -21.51
C ASP A 56 -13.64 -8.02 -20.50
N ILE A 57 -13.45 -8.33 -19.22
CA ILE A 57 -13.25 -7.33 -18.16
C ILE A 57 -11.76 -7.04 -17.88
N ARG A 58 -10.84 -7.82 -18.46
CA ARG A 58 -9.40 -7.62 -18.26
C ARG A 58 -8.92 -6.36 -18.99
N PRO A 59 -8.06 -5.54 -18.36
CA PRO A 59 -7.42 -4.45 -19.07
C PRO A 59 -6.60 -4.96 -20.26
N LYS A 60 -6.62 -4.24 -21.39
CA LYS A 60 -5.90 -4.61 -22.64
C LYS A 60 -4.44 -5.03 -22.39
N LYS A 61 -3.72 -4.30 -21.54
CA LYS A 61 -2.31 -4.58 -21.15
C LYS A 61 -2.10 -5.87 -20.34
N ARG A 62 -3.16 -6.55 -19.92
CA ARG A 62 -3.16 -7.77 -19.08
C ARG A 62 -3.85 -8.95 -19.75
N LEU A 63 -4.25 -8.84 -21.02
CA LEU A 63 -4.87 -9.94 -21.75
C LEU A 63 -3.95 -11.17 -21.85
N ASN A 64 -2.63 -10.96 -21.90
CA ASN A 64 -1.66 -12.05 -21.94
C ASN A 64 -1.40 -12.72 -20.56
N ALA A 65 -1.93 -12.17 -19.46
CA ALA A 65 -1.68 -12.66 -18.12
C ALA A 65 -2.87 -13.50 -17.62
N HIS A 66 -3.00 -14.75 -18.06
CA HIS A 66 -4.08 -15.66 -17.65
C HIS A 66 -3.73 -16.45 -16.39
N ALA A 67 -4.74 -16.98 -15.70
CA ALA A 67 -4.51 -17.94 -14.62
C ALA A 67 -4.08 -19.28 -15.23
N ASP A 68 -3.05 -19.90 -14.68
CA ASP A 68 -2.56 -21.20 -15.15
C ASP A 68 -3.55 -22.30 -14.74
N SER A 69 -4.08 -23.04 -15.72
CA SER A 69 -5.04 -24.13 -15.48
C SER A 69 -4.45 -25.34 -14.77
N ASP A 70 -3.12 -25.44 -14.70
CA ASP A 70 -2.42 -26.50 -13.97
C ASP A 70 -2.25 -26.15 -12.48
N ILE A 71 -2.51 -24.89 -12.09
CA ILE A 71 -2.48 -24.45 -10.70
C ILE A 71 -3.87 -24.64 -10.06
N LEU A 72 -4.01 -25.72 -9.30
CA LEU A 72 -5.27 -26.15 -8.70
C LEU A 72 -5.44 -25.77 -7.23
N VAL A 73 -4.77 -24.70 -6.80
CA VAL A 73 -4.88 -24.14 -5.46
C VAL A 73 -5.01 -22.64 -5.58
N ALA A 74 -5.85 -22.03 -4.74
CA ALA A 74 -5.97 -20.58 -4.62
C ALA A 74 -6.07 -20.13 -3.17
N MET A 75 -5.74 -18.86 -2.94
CA MET A 75 -5.97 -18.17 -1.68
C MET A 75 -7.35 -17.51 -1.69
N VAL A 76 -8.15 -17.76 -0.66
CA VAL A 76 -9.40 -17.08 -0.36
C VAL A 76 -9.17 -16.12 0.79
N MET A 77 -9.57 -14.86 0.58
CA MET A 77 -9.44 -13.77 1.53
C MET A 77 -10.79 -13.06 1.69
N PRO A 78 -11.07 -12.42 2.84
CA PRO A 78 -12.21 -11.54 2.96
C PRO A 78 -12.12 -10.40 1.94
N ASP A 79 -13.27 -9.97 1.40
CA ASP A 79 -13.31 -8.79 0.55
C ASP A 79 -13.09 -7.53 1.39
N ALA A 80 -11.90 -6.96 1.26
CA ALA A 80 -11.53 -5.74 1.97
C ALA A 80 -12.35 -4.53 1.51
N CYS A 81 -13.08 -4.59 0.39
CA CYS A 81 -13.99 -3.53 -0.04
C CYS A 81 -15.27 -3.44 0.81
N LEU A 82 -15.49 -4.41 1.70
CA LEU A 82 -16.68 -4.52 2.54
C LEU A 82 -16.28 -4.56 4.02
N LEU A 83 -17.16 -4.06 4.89
CA LEU A 83 -17.01 -4.23 6.34
C LEU A 83 -17.47 -5.65 6.71
N SER A 84 -16.71 -6.33 7.57
CA SER A 84 -17.09 -7.68 8.04
C SER A 84 -18.35 -7.67 8.90
N HIS A 85 -18.52 -6.59 9.69
CA HIS A 85 -19.65 -6.40 10.61
C HIS A 85 -20.13 -4.94 10.55
N PRO A 86 -20.83 -4.54 9.47
CA PRO A 86 -21.37 -3.19 9.34
C PRO A 86 -22.46 -2.96 10.39
N VAL A 87 -22.35 -1.88 11.17
CA VAL A 87 -23.31 -1.56 12.23
C VAL A 87 -24.70 -1.26 11.66
N THR A 88 -24.77 -0.67 10.47
CA THR A 88 -26.04 -0.36 9.79
C THR A 88 -26.44 -1.43 8.77
N GLY A 89 -25.79 -2.59 8.76
CA GLY A 89 -26.03 -3.61 7.75
C GLY A 89 -25.85 -3.05 6.33
N ASN A 90 -26.91 -3.14 5.53
CA ASN A 90 -26.97 -2.66 4.14
C ASN A 90 -27.73 -1.32 3.98
N GLU A 91 -28.11 -0.65 5.07
CA GLU A 91 -28.90 0.59 5.00
C GLU A 91 -28.10 1.73 4.35
N ASN A 92 -26.82 1.87 4.71
CA ASN A 92 -25.92 2.84 4.13
C ASN A 92 -24.91 2.19 3.19
N PRO A 93 -24.48 2.86 2.12
CA PRO A 93 -23.44 2.34 1.25
C PRO A 93 -22.10 2.24 1.98
N THR A 94 -21.35 1.18 1.68
CA THR A 94 -19.96 1.03 2.10
C THR A 94 -19.04 1.56 1.01
N PHE A 95 -18.11 2.43 1.39
CA PHE A 95 -17.07 2.93 0.50
C PHE A 95 -15.72 2.31 0.88
N CYS A 96 -14.90 2.00 -0.11
CA CYS A 96 -13.53 1.57 0.11
C CYS A 96 -12.58 2.35 -0.78
N VAL A 97 -11.48 2.82 -0.20
CA VAL A 97 -10.42 3.52 -0.91
C VAL A 97 -9.14 2.70 -0.81
N GLU A 98 -8.67 2.20 -1.96
CA GLU A 98 -7.40 1.48 -2.11
C GLU A 98 -6.30 2.48 -2.48
N ILE A 99 -5.25 2.59 -1.66
CA ILE A 99 -4.11 3.49 -1.84
C ILE A 99 -2.82 2.68 -1.94
N LYS A 100 -2.08 2.81 -3.05
CA LYS A 100 -0.68 2.33 -3.15
C LYS A 100 0.26 3.46 -2.75
N CYS A 101 0.67 3.45 -1.49
CA CYS A 101 1.42 4.55 -0.89
C CYS A 101 2.85 4.69 -1.41
N LYS A 102 3.45 3.64 -1.97
CA LYS A 102 4.85 3.60 -2.43
C LYS A 102 5.82 3.83 -1.26
N GLN A 103 7.08 4.14 -1.58
CA GLN A 103 8.11 4.39 -0.57
C GLN A 103 7.90 5.77 0.06
N SER A 104 7.60 5.78 1.35
CA SER A 104 7.25 6.97 2.12
C SER A 104 8.36 7.56 2.99
N PHE A 105 9.62 7.16 2.76
CA PHE A 105 10.78 7.70 3.47
C PHE A 105 11.83 8.21 2.49
N LEU A 106 12.64 9.19 2.92
CA LEU A 106 13.82 9.57 2.17
C LEU A 106 14.94 8.55 2.42
N PRO A 107 15.56 8.05 1.34
CA PRO A 107 16.72 7.19 1.47
C PRO A 107 17.93 7.98 2.01
N PRO A 108 18.85 7.35 2.77
CA PRO A 108 20.02 8.02 3.34
C PRO A 108 20.91 8.72 2.31
N TYR A 109 20.94 8.21 1.08
CA TYR A 109 21.71 8.81 -0.01
C TYR A 109 21.22 10.19 -0.46
N SER A 110 20.07 10.68 0.05
CA SER A 110 19.63 12.07 -0.11
C SER A 110 20.34 13.04 0.85
N LEU A 111 21.10 12.53 1.83
CA LEU A 111 21.78 13.30 2.88
C LEU A 111 23.30 13.45 2.66
N GLU A 112 23.86 12.82 1.62
CA GLU A 112 25.28 12.98 1.28
C GLU A 112 25.55 14.35 0.62
N LYS A 113 26.57 15.06 1.11
CA LYS A 113 26.98 16.44 0.74
C LYS A 113 27.31 16.69 -0.74
N SER A 114 27.28 15.67 -1.61
CA SER A 114 27.65 15.75 -3.04
C SER A 114 26.44 15.82 -4.00
N LYS A 115 25.22 16.04 -3.48
CA LYS A 115 23.94 16.02 -4.22
C LYS A 115 23.17 17.34 -4.11
N PRO A 116 22.18 17.58 -5.02
CA PRO A 116 21.30 18.77 -5.03
C PRO A 116 20.86 19.24 -3.65
N ASN A 117 20.81 20.56 -3.44
CA ASN A 117 20.51 21.23 -2.16
C ASN A 117 19.20 20.81 -1.47
N GLU A 118 18.32 20.04 -2.12
CA GLU A 118 16.98 19.73 -1.66
C GLU A 118 16.63 18.24 -1.87
N PRO A 119 16.15 17.50 -0.86
CA PRO A 119 15.92 16.07 -0.95
C PRO A 119 14.59 15.74 -1.65
N VAL A 120 14.63 14.80 -2.61
CA VAL A 120 13.43 14.34 -3.34
C VAL A 120 13.23 12.84 -3.20
N CYS A 121 11.98 12.42 -2.95
CA CYS A 121 11.66 11.01 -2.79
C CYS A 121 11.74 10.21 -4.10
N ARG A 122 11.93 8.89 -3.94
CA ARG A 122 12.03 7.95 -5.05
C ARG A 122 10.85 8.02 -6.02
N PHE A 123 9.62 8.19 -5.52
CA PHE A 123 8.43 8.26 -6.38
C PHE A 123 8.45 9.49 -7.29
N CYS A 124 8.74 10.68 -6.73
CA CYS A 124 8.79 11.94 -7.48
C CYS A 124 9.89 11.93 -8.56
N MET A 125 11.04 11.32 -8.27
CA MET A 125 12.11 11.11 -9.26
C MET A 125 11.66 10.11 -10.36
N LEU A 126 11.07 8.99 -9.98
CA LEU A 126 10.58 7.98 -10.93
C LEU A 126 9.48 8.52 -11.86
N GLN A 127 8.63 9.45 -11.39
CA GLN A 127 7.63 10.10 -12.25
C GLN A 127 8.30 10.85 -13.43
N GLN A 128 9.45 11.51 -13.23
CA GLN A 128 10.18 12.16 -14.34
C GLN A 128 10.65 11.14 -15.36
N LEU A 129 11.28 10.05 -14.88
CA LEU A 129 11.80 9.02 -15.75
C LEU A 129 10.68 8.36 -16.57
N LYS A 130 9.51 8.13 -15.97
CA LYS A 130 8.35 7.57 -16.66
C LYS A 130 7.79 8.48 -17.75
N VAL A 131 7.73 9.79 -17.51
CA VAL A 131 7.33 10.78 -18.51
C VAL A 131 8.35 10.85 -19.65
N LYS A 132 9.65 10.92 -19.32
CA LYS A 132 10.73 10.90 -20.32
C LYS A 132 10.70 9.65 -21.21
N ARG A 133 10.28 8.51 -20.66
CA ARG A 133 10.10 7.24 -21.38
C ARG A 133 8.81 7.15 -22.20
N GLY A 134 7.93 8.16 -22.13
CA GLY A 134 6.59 8.10 -22.72
C GLY A 134 5.68 7.05 -22.07
N SER A 135 6.04 6.54 -20.88
CA SER A 135 5.22 5.58 -20.12
C SER A 135 4.10 6.27 -19.33
N LEU A 136 4.19 7.59 -19.15
CA LEU A 136 3.17 8.46 -18.57
C LEU A 136 3.11 9.75 -19.37
N ASN A 137 1.91 10.31 -19.49
CA ASN A 137 1.68 11.57 -20.19
C ASN A 137 1.98 12.80 -19.31
N HIS A 138 1.90 12.64 -17.98
CA HIS A 138 2.14 13.71 -17.01
C HIS A 138 2.55 13.13 -15.66
N ARG A 139 3.23 13.96 -14.88
CA ARG A 139 3.71 13.62 -13.53
C ARG A 139 2.55 13.74 -12.54
N SER A 140 2.39 12.74 -11.69
CA SER A 140 1.52 12.87 -10.52
C SER A 140 2.13 13.85 -9.50
N LYS A 141 1.28 14.67 -8.88
CA LYS A 141 1.62 15.51 -7.74
C LYS A 141 1.54 14.79 -6.40
N PHE A 142 1.09 13.53 -6.39
CA PHE A 142 1.10 12.67 -5.22
C PHE A 142 2.53 12.50 -4.69
N CYS A 143 2.72 12.77 -3.41
CA CYS A 143 3.97 12.47 -2.71
C CYS A 143 3.71 11.43 -1.59
N PRO A 144 4.41 10.29 -1.61
CA PRO A 144 4.35 9.29 -0.54
C PRO A 144 4.71 9.80 0.87
N LEU A 145 5.53 10.85 0.96
CA LEU A 145 5.91 11.45 2.24
C LEU A 145 4.74 12.20 2.89
N ASP A 146 3.76 12.64 2.10
CA ASP A 146 2.66 13.47 2.58
C ASP A 146 1.48 12.66 3.12
N ILE A 147 1.24 11.43 2.61
CA ILE A 147 0.11 10.59 3.07
C ILE A 147 0.33 10.05 4.49
N PHE A 148 1.58 10.12 4.94
CA PHE A 148 2.09 9.51 6.15
C PHE A 148 2.86 10.50 7.03
N SER A 149 2.70 11.79 6.74
CA SER A 149 3.30 12.90 7.50
C SER A 149 2.72 13.06 8.90
N GLY A 150 1.55 12.46 9.15
CA GLY A 150 0.67 12.74 10.29
C GLY A 150 0.26 14.20 10.43
N ASP A 151 0.51 15.02 9.42
CA ASP A 151 0.02 16.38 9.29
C ASP A 151 -1.27 16.32 8.47
N PRO A 152 -2.44 16.62 9.06
CA PRO A 152 -3.73 16.50 8.37
C PRO A 152 -3.80 17.32 7.09
N GLY A 153 -3.12 18.47 7.03
CA GLY A 153 -3.07 19.34 5.85
C GLY A 153 -2.34 18.66 4.68
N ARG A 154 -1.15 18.11 4.93
CA ARG A 154 -0.37 17.33 3.96
C ARG A 154 -1.11 16.07 3.50
N MET A 155 -1.69 15.33 4.44
CA MET A 155 -2.45 14.11 4.14
C MET A 155 -3.64 14.41 3.23
N ARG A 156 -4.41 15.45 3.56
CA ARG A 156 -5.51 15.91 2.71
C ARG A 156 -5.01 16.35 1.33
N HIS A 157 -3.97 17.18 1.27
CA HIS A 157 -3.40 17.69 0.02
C HIS A 157 -3.00 16.55 -0.92
N THR A 158 -2.31 15.53 -0.40
CA THR A 158 -1.88 14.40 -1.22
C THR A 158 -3.04 13.50 -1.65
N LEU A 159 -4.09 13.36 -0.84
CA LEU A 159 -5.33 12.68 -1.23
C LEU A 159 -6.02 13.40 -2.40
N LEU A 160 -6.09 14.73 -2.39
CA LEU A 160 -6.62 15.51 -3.51
C LEU A 160 -5.78 15.32 -4.79
N ASN A 161 -4.45 15.31 -4.66
CA ASN A 161 -3.56 15.02 -5.80
C ASN A 161 -3.74 13.60 -6.35
N LEU A 162 -4.06 12.62 -5.50
CA LEU A 162 -4.43 11.26 -5.92
C LEU A 162 -5.77 11.24 -6.65
N LEU A 163 -6.77 12.03 -6.23
CA LEU A 163 -8.04 12.15 -6.96
C LEU A 163 -7.84 12.78 -8.33
N GLN A 164 -6.97 13.78 -8.44
CA GLN A 164 -6.65 14.43 -9.72
C GLN A 164 -5.79 13.54 -10.62
N THR A 165 -4.86 12.75 -10.07
CA THR A 165 -3.98 11.85 -10.83
C THR A 165 -3.90 10.45 -10.19
N PRO A 166 -4.96 9.61 -10.32
CA PRO A 166 -5.04 8.35 -9.58
C PRO A 166 -3.94 7.34 -9.96
N GLN A 167 -3.51 7.34 -11.23
CA GLN A 167 -2.57 6.36 -11.80
C GLN A 167 -2.89 4.93 -11.33
N ASN A 168 -1.89 4.14 -10.93
CA ASN A 168 -2.11 2.89 -10.21
C ASN A 168 -1.98 3.06 -8.69
N ASN A 169 -2.17 4.28 -8.20
CA ASN A 169 -2.00 4.67 -6.81
C ASN A 169 -3.32 4.80 -6.05
N LEU A 170 -4.45 4.98 -6.74
CA LEU A 170 -5.76 5.14 -6.12
C LEU A 170 -6.85 4.37 -6.89
N LYS A 171 -7.71 3.67 -6.15
CA LYS A 171 -9.02 3.17 -6.62
C LYS A 171 -10.09 3.39 -5.55
N ILE A 172 -11.32 3.63 -5.95
CA ILE A 172 -12.46 3.79 -5.04
C ILE A 172 -13.60 2.88 -5.45
N PHE A 173 -14.13 2.18 -4.45
CA PHE A 173 -15.19 1.19 -4.57
C PHE A 173 -16.40 1.61 -3.75
N LYS A 174 -17.59 1.23 -4.21
CA LYS A 174 -18.87 1.39 -3.53
C LYS A 174 -19.55 0.03 -3.52
N ASN A 175 -19.84 -0.48 -2.32
CA ASN A 175 -20.44 -1.81 -2.12
C ASN A 175 -19.68 -2.91 -2.89
N GLY A 176 -18.35 -2.91 -2.82
CA GLY A 176 -17.49 -3.87 -3.53
C GLY A 176 -17.25 -3.59 -5.01
N SER A 177 -18.00 -2.66 -5.62
CA SER A 177 -17.88 -2.36 -7.05
C SER A 177 -16.98 -1.15 -7.30
N LEU A 178 -15.99 -1.31 -8.20
CA LEU A 178 -15.09 -0.22 -8.60
C LEU A 178 -15.86 0.85 -9.37
N PHE A 179 -15.79 2.10 -8.93
CA PHE A 179 -16.43 3.23 -9.64
C PHE A 179 -15.48 4.40 -9.95
N PHE A 180 -14.30 4.46 -9.33
CA PHE A 180 -13.31 5.50 -9.63
C PHE A 180 -11.90 4.91 -9.70
N SER A 181 -11.22 5.11 -10.84
CA SER A 181 -9.84 4.67 -11.07
C SER A 181 -9.21 5.45 -12.22
N CYS A 182 -7.91 5.22 -12.47
CA CYS A 182 -7.23 5.89 -13.58
C CYS A 182 -7.53 5.27 -14.95
N HIS A 183 -7.82 6.13 -15.92
CA HIS A 183 -7.82 5.81 -17.34
C HIS A 183 -6.41 5.99 -17.93
N GLU A 184 -5.65 4.90 -18.04
CA GLU A 184 -4.42 4.84 -18.86
C GLU A 184 -3.29 5.81 -18.49
N GLY A 185 -3.25 6.26 -17.23
CA GLY A 185 -2.22 7.17 -16.73
C GLY A 185 -2.56 8.65 -16.91
N ASN A 186 -3.76 8.97 -17.42
CA ASN A 186 -4.27 10.33 -17.58
C ASN A 186 -4.80 10.93 -16.26
N PRO A 187 -4.90 12.27 -16.13
CA PRO A 187 -5.52 12.90 -14.98
C PRO A 187 -7.03 12.71 -15.08
N SER A 188 -7.71 12.76 -13.94
CA SER A 188 -9.17 12.69 -13.89
C SER A 188 -9.76 13.90 -14.63
N THR A 189 -10.70 13.63 -15.52
CA THR A 189 -11.46 14.67 -16.21
C THR A 189 -12.47 15.30 -15.26
N LEU A 190 -13.06 16.44 -15.67
CA LEU A 190 -14.17 17.04 -14.94
C LEU A 190 -15.32 16.03 -14.75
N PHE A 191 -15.65 15.27 -15.79
CA PHE A 191 -16.72 14.27 -15.75
C PHE A 191 -16.44 13.16 -14.73
N ASP A 192 -15.20 12.66 -14.67
CA ASP A 192 -14.80 11.64 -13.70
C ASP A 192 -14.99 12.14 -12.26
N LEU A 193 -14.62 13.40 -12.00
CA LEU A 193 -14.75 14.02 -10.68
C LEU A 193 -16.20 14.37 -10.33
N GLN A 194 -17.00 14.82 -11.29
CA GLN A 194 -18.44 15.01 -11.10
C GLN A 194 -19.12 13.68 -10.75
N SER A 195 -18.79 12.60 -11.46
CA SER A 195 -19.31 11.26 -11.18
C SER A 195 -18.87 10.76 -9.79
N LEU A 196 -17.62 11.01 -9.41
CA LEU A 196 -17.12 10.73 -8.06
C LEU A 196 -17.95 11.46 -6.99
N VAL A 197 -18.14 12.78 -7.13
CA VAL A 197 -18.92 13.57 -6.16
C VAL A 197 -20.35 13.03 -6.08
N GLN A 198 -20.99 12.74 -7.21
CA GLN A 198 -22.32 12.16 -7.26
C GLN A 198 -22.40 10.83 -6.49
N GLN A 199 -21.41 9.95 -6.67
CA GLN A 199 -21.38 8.66 -5.97
C GLN A 199 -21.19 8.80 -4.45
N LEU A 200 -20.49 9.85 -4.01
CA LEU A 200 -20.21 10.17 -2.61
C LEU A 200 -21.29 11.01 -1.92
N GLN A 201 -22.35 11.44 -2.63
CA GLN A 201 -23.40 12.30 -2.08
C GLN A 201 -24.02 11.78 -0.78
N SER A 202 -24.16 10.45 -0.63
CA SER A 202 -24.69 9.84 0.61
C SER A 202 -23.84 10.09 1.86
N LEU A 203 -22.59 10.56 1.71
CA LEU A 203 -21.75 10.97 2.84
C LEU A 203 -22.12 12.35 3.37
N ASP A 204 -22.76 13.17 2.54
CA ASP A 204 -23.12 14.56 2.82
C ASP A 204 -24.58 14.64 3.31
N ASP A 205 -24.81 15.24 4.48
CA ASP A 205 -26.17 15.50 5.00
C ASP A 205 -26.69 16.89 4.60
N THR A 206 -25.88 17.71 3.94
CA THR A 206 -26.35 19.03 3.54
C THR A 206 -27.41 18.88 2.45
N GLU A 207 -28.60 19.42 2.69
CA GLU A 207 -29.75 19.39 1.77
C GLU A 207 -29.53 20.20 0.48
N ASN A 208 -28.28 20.48 0.11
CA ASN A 208 -27.97 21.20 -1.11
C ASN A 208 -28.21 20.29 -2.30
N SER A 209 -29.13 20.71 -3.16
CA SER A 209 -29.30 20.20 -4.52
C SER A 209 -27.93 20.04 -5.15
N SER A 210 -27.66 18.85 -5.72
CA SER A 210 -26.37 18.49 -6.34
C SER A 210 -25.75 19.72 -7.02
N PRO A 211 -24.64 20.27 -6.49
CA PRO A 211 -24.08 21.49 -7.05
C PRO A 211 -23.74 21.23 -8.52
N ASP A 212 -24.13 22.15 -9.40
CA ASP A 212 -23.68 22.18 -10.79
C ASP A 212 -22.19 22.57 -10.78
N LEU A 213 -21.33 21.60 -10.44
CA LEU A 213 -19.88 21.77 -10.31
C LEU A 213 -19.29 21.91 -11.71
N LYS A 214 -18.77 23.09 -12.04
CA LYS A 214 -18.30 23.44 -13.39
C LYS A 214 -16.81 23.27 -13.56
N THR A 215 -16.07 23.16 -12.47
CA THR A 215 -14.60 23.06 -12.50
C THR A 215 -14.07 21.87 -11.68
N VAL A 216 -12.86 21.43 -12.05
CA VAL A 216 -12.12 20.39 -11.32
C VAL A 216 -11.91 20.79 -9.87
N GLU A 217 -11.58 22.07 -9.64
CA GLU A 217 -11.32 22.61 -8.30
C GLU A 217 -12.59 22.57 -7.44
N GLU A 218 -13.74 22.98 -7.99
CA GLU A 218 -15.04 22.88 -7.31
C GLU A 218 -15.37 21.43 -6.91
N CYS A 219 -15.08 20.45 -7.77
CA CYS A 219 -15.29 19.03 -7.44
C CYS A 219 -14.40 18.57 -6.29
N LEU A 220 -13.11 18.92 -6.32
CA LEU A 220 -12.13 18.56 -5.28
C LEU A 220 -12.41 19.27 -3.94
N GLN A 221 -13.02 20.45 -3.98
CA GLN A 221 -13.43 21.23 -2.81
C GLN A 221 -14.85 20.92 -2.32
N SER A 222 -15.59 20.04 -3.00
CA SER A 222 -16.94 19.66 -2.59
C SER A 222 -16.97 19.05 -1.19
N ASN A 223 -18.09 19.21 -0.49
CA ASN A 223 -18.23 18.70 0.87
C ASN A 223 -18.14 17.17 0.93
N ALA A 224 -18.69 16.44 -0.04
CA ALA A 224 -18.57 14.98 -0.12
C ALA A 224 -17.10 14.50 -0.20
N VAL A 225 -16.26 15.15 -1.01
CA VAL A 225 -14.81 14.87 -1.08
C VAL A 225 -14.12 15.29 0.22
N SER A 226 -14.55 16.40 0.81
CA SER A 226 -14.03 16.87 2.08
C SER A 226 -14.26 15.86 3.21
N VAL A 227 -15.47 15.32 3.32
CA VAL A 227 -15.86 14.30 4.30
C VAL A 227 -15.06 13.01 4.07
N MET A 228 -14.98 12.53 2.83
CA MET A 228 -14.20 11.33 2.51
C MET A 228 -12.73 11.50 2.91
N THR A 229 -12.08 12.59 2.50
CA THR A 229 -10.67 12.82 2.81
C THR A 229 -10.43 13.03 4.30
N GLU A 230 -11.39 13.61 5.03
CA GLU A 230 -11.35 13.70 6.49
C GLU A 230 -11.41 12.32 7.16
N VAL A 231 -12.36 11.47 6.74
CA VAL A 231 -12.48 10.09 7.26
C VAL A 231 -11.22 9.30 7.00
N LEU A 232 -10.66 9.37 5.79
CA LEU A 232 -9.38 8.72 5.45
C LEU A 232 -8.23 9.21 6.33
N THR A 233 -8.12 10.52 6.50
CA THR A 233 -7.06 11.15 7.30
C THR A 233 -7.16 10.70 8.76
N LYS A 234 -8.36 10.76 9.34
CA LYS A 234 -8.59 10.33 10.73
C LYS A 234 -8.42 8.84 10.93
N ALA A 235 -8.91 8.00 10.01
CA ALA A 235 -8.72 6.55 10.09
C ALA A 235 -7.23 6.17 10.07
N LEU A 236 -6.43 6.84 9.24
CA LEU A 236 -4.97 6.63 9.17
C LEU A 236 -4.24 7.20 10.41
N LEU A 237 -4.78 8.24 11.06
CA LEU A 237 -4.26 8.83 12.30
C LEU A 237 -4.61 8.03 13.57
N HIS A 238 -5.83 7.51 13.68
CA HIS A 238 -6.40 6.83 14.87
C HIS A 238 -5.92 5.37 15.02
N VAL A 239 -4.74 5.04 14.51
CA VAL A 239 -4.09 3.77 14.84
C VAL A 239 -3.46 3.91 16.22
N ASP A 240 -4.29 3.78 17.26
CA ASP A 240 -3.87 3.94 18.66
C ASP A 240 -2.73 2.97 19.05
N SER A 241 -1.74 3.56 19.73
CA SER A 241 -0.89 2.95 20.77
C SER A 241 -0.14 1.64 20.43
N ILE A 242 0.59 1.58 19.32
CA ILE A 242 1.74 0.68 19.24
C ILE A 242 2.98 1.49 19.58
N THR A 243 3.39 1.31 20.84
CA THR A 243 4.55 1.81 21.56
C THR A 243 5.80 2.07 20.72
N ASP A 244 6.08 3.34 20.46
CA ASP A 244 7.45 3.88 20.44
C ASP A 244 7.38 5.39 20.68
N ASP A 245 7.98 5.87 21.77
CA ASP A 245 8.05 7.30 22.16
C ASP A 245 8.93 8.14 21.22
N ARG A 246 9.32 7.57 20.07
CA ARG A 246 10.18 8.22 19.09
C ARG A 246 9.35 9.06 18.13
N THR A 247 9.03 10.26 18.56
CA THR A 247 8.58 11.35 17.67
C THR A 247 9.70 11.65 16.66
N HIS A 248 9.58 11.13 15.45
CA HIS A 248 10.46 11.50 14.35
C HIS A 248 9.83 12.64 13.55
N SER A 249 10.57 13.72 13.33
CA SER A 249 10.20 14.75 12.34
C SER A 249 10.01 14.07 10.99
N THR A 250 8.92 14.38 10.31
CA THR A 250 8.69 13.82 8.98
C THR A 250 9.55 14.52 7.96
N ASP A 251 10.20 13.74 7.10
CA ASP A 251 10.92 14.26 5.97
C ASP A 251 9.98 15.00 5.01
N ILE A 252 10.45 16.13 4.47
CA ILE A 252 9.73 16.90 3.45
C ILE A 252 10.40 16.66 2.11
N CYS A 253 9.60 16.22 1.15
CA CYS A 253 10.04 16.11 -0.24
C CYS A 253 10.08 17.50 -0.86
N ALA A 254 11.21 17.91 -1.42
CA ALA A 254 11.30 19.16 -2.16
C ALA A 254 10.46 19.19 -3.45
N ALA A 255 10.07 18.02 -3.96
CA ALA A 255 9.14 17.91 -5.07
C ALA A 255 7.66 17.86 -4.62
N SER A 256 7.37 17.88 -3.32
CA SER A 256 6.00 18.07 -2.86
C SER A 256 5.57 19.51 -3.13
N SER A 257 4.26 19.72 -3.32
CA SER A 257 3.68 21.06 -3.46
C SER A 257 3.19 21.63 -2.12
N TYR A 258 3.37 20.89 -1.01
CA TYR A 258 2.90 21.30 0.32
C TYR A 258 4.00 21.06 1.37
N HIS A 259 4.44 22.13 2.03
CA HIS A 259 5.66 22.14 2.86
C HIS A 259 5.41 22.48 4.35
N GLN A 260 4.15 22.58 4.79
CA GLN A 260 3.88 22.78 6.22
C GLN A 260 4.23 21.51 7.00
N ASN A 261 4.82 21.66 8.18
CA ASN A 261 5.24 20.54 9.02
C ASN A 261 4.74 20.75 10.44
N SER A 262 3.55 20.26 10.73
CA SER A 262 2.98 20.27 12.09
C SER A 262 2.65 18.88 12.63
N GLY A 263 2.93 17.81 11.85
CA GLY A 263 2.56 16.43 12.15
C GLY A 263 3.72 15.52 12.58
N TYR A 264 3.36 14.36 13.11
CA TYR A 264 4.28 13.31 13.57
C TYR A 264 4.13 12.04 12.70
N VAL A 265 5.15 11.17 12.63
CA VAL A 265 5.05 9.90 11.88
C VAL A 265 3.94 9.01 12.46
N LEU A 266 3.05 8.51 11.60
CA LEU A 266 1.93 7.64 11.98
C LEU A 266 2.40 6.25 12.48
N PRO A 267 1.71 5.61 13.44
CA PRO A 267 2.05 4.25 13.90
C PRO A 267 2.00 3.17 12.83
N VAL A 268 1.03 3.23 11.89
CA VAL A 268 0.99 2.28 10.75
C VAL A 268 2.21 2.43 9.84
N VAL A 269 2.75 3.65 9.80
CA VAL A 269 3.99 3.98 9.11
C VAL A 269 5.14 3.48 9.93
N LEU A 270 5.23 3.72 11.24
CA LEU A 270 6.27 3.16 12.12
C LEU A 270 6.37 1.64 12.04
N ILE A 271 5.27 0.91 11.89
CA ILE A 271 5.29 -0.55 11.74
C ILE A 271 5.86 -0.96 10.38
N ALA A 272 5.43 -0.30 9.30
CA ALA A 272 5.99 -0.47 7.96
C ALA A 272 7.41 0.12 7.81
N TRP A 273 7.80 1.10 8.63
CA TRP A 273 9.00 1.93 8.57
C TRP A 273 10.10 1.37 9.45
N SER A 274 9.81 0.91 10.66
CA SER A 274 10.77 0.16 11.49
C SER A 274 11.21 -1.12 10.80
N SER A 275 10.31 -1.76 10.05
CA SER A 275 10.63 -2.95 9.26
C SER A 275 11.42 -2.64 7.99
N VAL A 276 11.40 -1.40 7.47
CA VAL A 276 11.93 -1.06 6.12
C VAL A 276 13.08 -0.03 6.13
N CYS A 277 13.05 0.97 7.02
CA CYS A 277 14.09 2.00 7.13
C CYS A 277 15.40 1.45 7.71
N PHE A 278 15.35 0.40 8.54
CA PHE A 278 16.56 -0.30 8.98
C PHE A 278 17.28 -1.06 7.83
N LEU A 279 16.64 -1.18 6.66
CA LEU A 279 17.15 -1.93 5.51
C LEU A 279 17.62 -1.05 4.37
N SER A 280 17.09 0.18 4.29
CA SER A 280 17.56 1.20 3.36
C SER A 280 18.94 1.77 3.73
N LEU A 281 19.39 1.57 4.97
CA LEU A 281 20.73 1.95 5.44
C LEU A 281 21.84 0.97 4.99
N GLY A 282 21.49 -0.16 4.36
CA GLY A 282 22.46 -1.20 4.00
C GLY A 282 22.95 -1.21 2.55
N GLU A 283 22.47 -0.34 1.67
CA GLU A 283 22.66 -0.53 0.21
C GLU A 283 23.95 0.04 -0.40
N ARG A 284 24.88 0.55 0.40
CA ARG A 284 26.28 0.73 -0.02
C ARG A 284 27.23 0.49 1.15
N LEU A 285 27.69 -0.75 1.28
CA LEU A 285 28.91 -1.11 2.03
C LEU A 285 28.90 -0.77 3.54
N GLN A 286 28.72 -1.83 4.35
CA GLN A 286 29.28 -2.04 5.70
C GLN A 286 28.58 -1.39 6.93
N VAL A 287 28.12 -2.28 7.83
CA VAL A 287 28.02 -2.21 9.31
C VAL A 287 26.66 -1.91 10.00
N ASP A 288 26.27 -2.89 10.83
CA ASP A 288 25.51 -3.04 12.10
C ASP A 288 24.22 -2.28 12.48
N GLY A 289 23.24 -3.06 12.96
CA GLY A 289 22.14 -2.64 13.83
C GLY A 289 21.39 -3.85 14.44
N PRO A 290 20.99 -3.81 15.73
CA PRO A 290 20.57 -4.99 16.50
C PRO A 290 19.12 -5.42 16.22
N TYR A 291 18.85 -6.73 16.24
CA TYR A 291 17.51 -7.29 16.03
C TYR A 291 16.85 -7.73 17.34
N PRO A 292 15.52 -7.57 17.49
CA PRO A 292 14.77 -8.17 18.59
C PRO A 292 14.83 -9.71 18.51
N PRO A 293 15.05 -10.42 19.64
CA PRO A 293 15.28 -11.87 19.67
C PRO A 293 14.18 -12.73 19.03
N LYS A 294 12.94 -12.23 18.95
CA LYS A 294 11.80 -12.98 18.40
C LYS A 294 11.88 -13.21 16.88
N TYR A 295 12.61 -12.37 16.14
CA TYR A 295 12.79 -12.54 14.70
C TYR A 295 13.95 -13.48 14.33
N LEU A 296 14.85 -13.73 15.28
CA LEU A 296 15.97 -14.67 15.17
C LEU A 296 15.55 -16.11 15.53
N ALA A 297 14.49 -16.26 16.32
CA ALA A 297 14.05 -17.57 16.83
C ALA A 297 13.46 -18.49 15.73
N MET A 298 13.03 -17.96 14.59
CA MET A 298 12.54 -18.79 13.47
C MET A 298 13.64 -19.64 12.81
N GLU A 299 14.93 -19.35 13.07
CA GLU A 299 16.05 -20.17 12.58
C GLU A 299 16.33 -21.41 13.45
N SER A 300 15.53 -21.68 14.49
CA SER A 300 15.82 -22.76 15.46
C SER A 300 14.83 -23.93 15.51
N GLN A 301 13.84 -24.00 14.61
CA GLN A 301 12.86 -25.11 14.63
C GLN A 301 12.51 -25.63 13.24
N SER A 302 13.47 -26.25 12.54
CA SER A 302 13.19 -27.35 11.60
C SER A 302 14.49 -27.90 11.02
N CYS A 303 15.13 -28.82 11.74
CA CYS A 303 15.93 -29.90 11.13
C CYS A 303 16.13 -30.99 12.19
N ASN A 304 15.15 -31.88 12.33
CA ASN A 304 15.36 -33.12 13.06
C ASN A 304 16.11 -34.12 12.16
N LYS A 305 17.41 -34.22 12.42
CA LYS A 305 18.34 -35.35 12.25
C LYS A 305 18.56 -35.96 10.85
N THR A 306 19.76 -35.75 10.33
CA THR A 306 20.74 -36.80 10.03
C THR A 306 22.14 -36.30 10.44
N GLU A 307 23.04 -37.21 10.81
CA GLU A 307 24.36 -36.97 11.41
C GLU A 307 25.39 -36.30 10.47
N ASP A 308 25.11 -35.09 10.01
CA ASP A 308 26.13 -34.22 9.43
C ASP A 308 26.38 -33.04 10.38
N GLN A 309 27.65 -32.78 10.69
CA GLN A 309 28.03 -31.60 11.48
C GLN A 309 27.37 -30.36 10.88
N PRO A 310 26.71 -29.50 11.68
CA PRO A 310 26.08 -28.30 11.14
C PRO A 310 27.16 -27.49 10.43
N VAL A 311 27.01 -27.35 9.11
CA VAL A 311 27.92 -26.57 8.27
C VAL A 311 28.04 -25.19 8.91
N LYS A 312 29.24 -24.85 9.40
CA LYS A 312 29.51 -23.52 9.96
C LYS A 312 29.49 -22.53 8.80
N VAL A 313 28.33 -21.90 8.59
CA VAL A 313 28.19 -20.79 7.64
C VAL A 313 28.99 -19.60 8.19
N PRO A 314 29.89 -18.99 7.39
CA PRO A 314 30.61 -17.80 7.80
C PRO A 314 29.64 -16.67 8.21
N PRO A 315 29.94 -15.90 9.28
CA PRO A 315 29.04 -14.85 9.79
C PRO A 315 28.67 -13.78 8.75
N ASP A 316 29.61 -13.42 7.88
CA ASP A 316 29.44 -12.48 6.77
C ASP A 316 28.46 -12.98 5.71
N VAL A 317 28.46 -14.30 5.43
CA VAL A 317 27.50 -14.92 4.52
C VAL A 317 26.10 -14.90 5.13
N LEU A 318 25.97 -15.20 6.43
CA LEU A 318 24.68 -15.12 7.15
C LEU A 318 24.13 -13.69 7.15
N GLU A 319 24.99 -12.70 7.42
CA GLU A 319 24.64 -11.28 7.34
C GLU A 319 24.16 -10.88 5.93
N GLY A 320 24.84 -11.37 4.89
CA GLY A 320 24.45 -11.17 3.49
C GLY A 320 23.05 -11.72 3.20
N PHE A 321 22.75 -12.95 3.63
CA PHE A 321 21.41 -13.54 3.46
C PHE A 321 20.33 -12.75 4.18
N GLN A 322 20.59 -12.29 5.40
CA GLN A 322 19.66 -11.47 6.17
C GLN A 322 19.37 -10.14 5.44
N LYS A 323 20.39 -9.46 4.92
CA LYS A 323 20.22 -8.23 4.13
C LYS A 323 19.37 -8.44 2.89
N VAL A 324 19.62 -9.51 2.14
CA VAL A 324 18.84 -9.85 0.94
C VAL A 324 17.38 -10.16 1.30
N ARG A 325 17.15 -11.00 2.31
CA ARG A 325 15.79 -11.34 2.79
C ARG A 325 15.04 -10.07 3.16
N ASN A 326 15.67 -9.24 3.97
CA ASN A 326 15.05 -8.03 4.45
C ASN A 326 14.77 -7.05 3.29
N PHE A 327 15.70 -6.87 2.35
CA PHE A 327 15.48 -6.07 1.15
C PHE A 327 14.25 -6.53 0.34
N LEU A 328 14.03 -7.84 0.22
CA LEU A 328 12.86 -8.39 -0.48
C LEU A 328 11.55 -8.13 0.29
N VAL A 329 11.56 -8.24 1.62
CA VAL A 329 10.43 -7.86 2.48
C VAL A 329 10.11 -6.37 2.33
N ALA A 330 11.12 -5.52 2.32
CA ALA A 330 10.96 -4.10 2.03
C ALA A 330 10.41 -3.84 0.62
N GLY A 331 10.81 -4.65 -0.36
CA GLY A 331 10.24 -4.63 -1.70
C GLY A 331 8.73 -4.91 -1.70
N THR A 332 8.26 -5.84 -0.86
CA THR A 332 6.83 -6.08 -0.64
C THR A 332 6.14 -4.86 -0.02
N SER A 333 6.71 -4.31 1.05
CA SER A 333 6.15 -3.13 1.75
C SER A 333 6.10 -1.86 0.90
N LYS A 334 6.99 -1.71 -0.10
CA LYS A 334 6.98 -0.57 -1.04
C LYS A 334 5.89 -0.68 -2.11
N ASP A 335 5.30 -1.86 -2.30
CA ASP A 335 4.36 -2.17 -3.39
C ASP A 335 2.95 -2.57 -2.91
N LEU A 336 2.74 -2.75 -1.60
CA LEU A 336 1.45 -3.07 -0.99
C LEU A 336 0.39 -1.97 -1.22
N SER A 337 -0.87 -2.33 -0.97
CA SER A 337 -2.00 -1.38 -0.93
C SER A 337 -2.60 -1.32 0.46
N ILE A 338 -3.00 -0.13 0.88
CA ILE A 338 -3.83 0.09 2.05
C ILE A 338 -5.27 0.30 1.58
N MET A 339 -6.21 -0.47 2.11
CA MET A 339 -7.63 -0.37 1.85
C MET A 339 -8.30 0.19 3.09
N VAL A 340 -8.85 1.40 2.98
CA VAL A 340 -9.64 2.03 4.04
C VAL A 340 -11.10 1.94 3.64
N THR A 341 -11.85 1.14 4.39
CA THR A 341 -13.26 0.83 4.13
C THR A 341 -14.10 1.47 5.21
N PHE A 342 -15.12 2.22 4.84
CA PHE A 342 -15.93 2.97 5.78
C PHE A 342 -17.39 3.06 5.37
N GLN A 343 -18.25 3.24 6.37
CA GLN A 343 -19.69 3.37 6.22
C GLN A 343 -20.18 4.43 7.20
N LYS A 344 -21.09 5.29 6.74
CA LYS A 344 -21.72 6.30 7.58
C LYS A 344 -22.64 5.63 8.61
N LEU A 345 -22.57 6.10 9.84
CA LEU A 345 -23.43 5.66 10.93
C LEU A 345 -24.63 6.60 11.09
N PRO A 346 -25.77 6.12 11.61
CA PRO A 346 -26.90 6.95 11.97
C PRO A 346 -26.53 7.82 13.17
N SER A 347 -27.15 8.98 13.28
CA SER A 347 -27.00 9.85 14.44
C SER A 347 -27.35 9.09 15.72
N ASN A 348 -26.56 9.29 16.79
CA ASN A 348 -26.74 8.76 18.15
C ASN A 348 -26.15 7.38 18.49
N ILE A 349 -25.20 6.85 17.71
CA ILE A 349 -24.44 5.68 18.17
C ILE A 349 -23.37 6.13 19.19
N SER A 350 -23.67 5.91 20.47
CA SER A 350 -22.67 6.02 21.55
C SER A 350 -21.82 4.76 21.56
N SER A 351 -20.79 4.71 20.72
CA SER A 351 -19.78 3.66 20.82
C SER A 351 -18.41 4.27 20.63
N GLN A 352 -17.64 4.33 21.71
CA GLN A 352 -16.21 4.58 21.69
C GLN A 352 -15.52 3.30 21.20
N SER A 353 -15.57 3.08 19.90
CA SER A 353 -14.82 2.02 19.22
C SER A 353 -13.67 2.66 18.45
N LYS A 354 -12.48 2.06 18.50
CA LYS A 354 -11.33 2.44 17.66
C LYS A 354 -11.60 2.34 16.15
N TYR A 355 -12.72 1.72 15.78
CA TYR A 355 -13.20 1.59 14.41
C TYR A 355 -14.24 2.67 14.07
N ILE A 356 -14.44 3.67 14.92
CA ILE A 356 -15.38 4.78 14.68
C ILE A 356 -14.59 6.09 14.66
N THR A 357 -14.74 6.81 13.56
CA THR A 357 -14.21 8.16 13.37
C THR A 357 -15.35 9.16 13.43
N VAL A 358 -15.17 10.26 14.16
CA VAL A 358 -16.10 11.39 14.19
C VAL A 358 -15.57 12.49 13.29
N GLY A 359 -16.32 12.87 12.25
CA GLY A 359 -16.04 13.98 11.35
C GLY A 359 -16.30 15.35 11.99
N SER A 360 -15.85 16.40 11.31
CA SER A 360 -15.89 17.80 11.77
C SER A 360 -17.31 18.30 12.02
N LEU A 361 -18.30 17.78 11.30
CA LEU A 361 -19.72 18.11 11.43
C LEU A 361 -20.49 17.20 12.40
N GLY A 362 -19.80 16.38 13.20
CA GLY A 362 -20.43 15.42 14.12
C GLY A 362 -20.86 14.10 13.49
N ASN A 363 -20.72 13.96 12.16
CA ASN A 363 -20.98 12.71 11.44
C ASN A 363 -20.05 11.60 11.91
N GLN A 364 -20.61 10.42 12.14
CA GLN A 364 -19.85 9.26 12.59
C GLN A 364 -19.68 8.24 11.46
N PHE A 365 -18.50 7.65 11.38
CA PHE A 365 -18.16 6.65 10.37
C PHE A 365 -17.55 5.44 11.03
N GLN A 366 -18.12 4.27 10.79
CA GLN A 366 -17.42 3.01 11.05
C GLN A 366 -16.38 2.83 9.95
N HIS A 367 -15.17 2.41 10.30
CA HIS A 367 -14.11 2.12 9.35
C HIS A 367 -13.30 0.86 9.71
N ALA A 368 -12.66 0.29 8.71
CA ALA A 368 -11.68 -0.78 8.82
C ALA A 368 -10.50 -0.49 7.89
N ILE A 369 -9.31 -0.91 8.29
CA ILE A 369 -8.09 -0.81 7.47
C ILE A 369 -7.59 -2.22 7.21
N LYS A 370 -7.35 -2.54 5.93
CA LYS A 370 -6.73 -3.79 5.50
C LYS A 370 -5.54 -3.52 4.59
N ILE A 371 -4.50 -4.34 4.71
CA ILE A 371 -3.32 -4.30 3.86
C ILE A 371 -3.35 -5.50 2.92
N VAL A 372 -3.23 -5.24 1.63
CA VAL A 372 -3.27 -6.24 0.55
C VAL A 372 -2.04 -6.11 -0.37
N ASP A 373 -1.92 -7.00 -1.35
CA ASP A 373 -0.75 -7.12 -2.26
C ASP A 373 0.56 -7.50 -1.53
N LEU A 374 0.48 -8.53 -0.68
CA LEU A 374 1.56 -8.97 0.22
C LEU A 374 2.42 -10.12 -0.33
N ASP A 375 2.41 -10.34 -1.63
CA ASP A 375 3.14 -11.45 -2.25
C ASP A 375 4.68 -11.27 -2.09
N PRO A 376 5.42 -12.36 -1.82
CA PRO A 376 6.87 -12.29 -1.70
C PRO A 376 7.53 -11.86 -3.01
N LYS A 377 8.53 -10.97 -2.92
CA LYS A 377 9.31 -10.57 -4.10
C LYS A 377 10.39 -11.62 -4.38
N PRO A 378 10.47 -12.16 -5.61
CA PRO A 378 11.53 -13.11 -5.95
C PRO A 378 12.89 -12.43 -6.02
N SER A 379 13.93 -13.09 -5.50
CA SER A 379 15.32 -12.60 -5.50
C SER A 379 15.86 -12.32 -6.90
N THR A 380 15.33 -13.00 -7.93
CA THR A 380 15.66 -12.77 -9.35
C THR A 380 15.34 -11.36 -9.85
N ARG A 381 14.55 -10.58 -9.10
CA ARG A 381 14.27 -9.17 -9.42
C ARG A 381 15.33 -8.18 -8.92
N ILE A 382 16.24 -8.59 -8.02
CA ILE A 382 17.25 -7.69 -7.44
C ILE A 382 18.06 -6.95 -8.51
N PRO A 383 18.64 -7.61 -9.54
CA PRO A 383 19.40 -6.92 -10.58
C PRO A 383 18.57 -5.86 -11.33
N LYS A 384 17.28 -6.14 -11.53
CA LYS A 384 16.35 -5.19 -12.17
C LYS A 384 16.09 -3.97 -11.30
N TYR A 385 15.98 -4.15 -9.98
CA TYR A 385 15.81 -3.02 -9.06
C TYR A 385 17.05 -2.13 -9.03
N VAL A 386 18.24 -2.71 -8.93
CA VAL A 386 19.52 -1.96 -8.95
C VAL A 386 19.63 -1.11 -10.22
N LYS A 387 19.42 -1.72 -11.39
CA LYS A 387 19.44 -1.00 -12.67
C LYS A 387 18.43 0.15 -12.71
N LEU A 388 17.21 -0.07 -12.20
CA LEU A 388 16.19 0.95 -12.16
C LEU A 388 16.55 2.11 -11.22
N GLU A 389 17.14 1.85 -10.05
CA GLU A 389 17.60 2.90 -9.15
C GLU A 389 18.67 3.77 -9.79
N ASP A 390 19.64 3.15 -10.49
CA ASP A 390 20.68 3.88 -11.22
C ASP A 390 20.08 4.79 -12.30
N GLU A 391 19.12 4.28 -13.07
CA GLU A 391 18.41 5.06 -14.10
C GLU A 391 17.61 6.22 -13.51
N ILE A 392 16.91 6.00 -12.38
CA ILE A 392 16.18 7.06 -11.66
C ILE A 392 17.15 8.15 -11.23
N TRP A 393 18.25 7.76 -10.60
CA TRP A 393 19.21 8.71 -10.03
C TRP A 393 19.99 9.48 -11.10
N GLN A 394 20.44 8.80 -12.17
CA GLN A 394 21.08 9.46 -13.31
C GLN A 394 20.13 10.44 -14.00
N ASN A 395 18.87 10.06 -14.21
CA ASN A 395 17.89 10.95 -14.80
C ASN A 395 17.61 12.18 -13.92
N TYR A 396 17.54 12.01 -12.61
CA TYR A 396 17.29 13.12 -11.69
C TYR A 396 18.50 14.05 -11.54
N ARG A 397 19.72 13.49 -11.51
CA ARG A 397 20.97 14.26 -11.33
C ARG A 397 21.36 15.07 -12.57
N PHE A 398 21.19 14.49 -13.76
CA PHE A 398 21.67 15.05 -15.02
C PHE A 398 20.55 15.42 -16.00
N GLY A 399 19.29 15.16 -15.66
CA GLY A 399 18.15 15.61 -16.45
C GLY A 399 17.90 17.11 -16.28
N GLU A 400 17.33 17.73 -17.31
CA GLU A 400 16.72 19.06 -17.18
C GLU A 400 15.62 18.97 -16.11
N ARG A 401 15.68 19.86 -15.11
CA ARG A 401 14.83 19.81 -13.91
C ARG A 401 13.37 20.12 -14.18
#